data_AF-A0A176RUC7-F1
#
_entry.id   AF-A0A176RUC7-F1
#
_cell.length_a   1.000
_cell.length_b   1.000
_cell.length_c   1.000
_cell.angle_alpha   90.00
_cell.angle_beta   90.00
_cell.angle_gamma   90.00
#
_symmetry.space_group_name_H-M   'P 1'
#
loop_
_entity.id
_entity.type
_entity.pdbx_description
1 polymer ?
#
loop_
_entity_poly.entity_id
_entity_poly.type
_entity_poly.pdbx_seq_one_letter_code
_entity_poly.pdbx_strand_id
1 'polypeptide(L)'
;MQNLTLSIEDSLFHAAQVYAEQRGTTITQITRTYLAQLTGVKQSENIEPLVRFSKGEMNRFQAMKALDIDYSTLLDRLGQQKLSLPTLPSEELEPMVDSFVRLMKEER
;
A
#
# COMPACT_ATOMS: atom_id res chain seq x y z
N MET A 1 -13.63 -16.88 4.47
CA MET A 1 -13.14 -16.10 5.62
C MET A 1 -13.48 -16.88 6.89
N GLN A 2 -12.50 -17.12 7.76
CA GLN A 2 -12.75 -17.77 9.05
C GLN A 2 -12.98 -16.71 10.12
N ASN A 3 -13.98 -16.93 10.99
CA ASN A 3 -14.28 -16.02 12.09
C ASN A 3 -13.61 -16.54 13.37
N LEU A 4 -13.01 -15.63 14.14
CA LEU A 4 -12.38 -15.91 15.43
C LEU A 4 -13.01 -15.02 16.49
N THR A 5 -13.51 -15.62 17.56
CA THR A 5 -14.00 -14.90 18.75
C THR A 5 -12.96 -15.04 19.86
N LEU A 6 -12.50 -13.92 20.41
CA LEU A 6 -11.54 -13.86 21.50
C LEU A 6 -12.21 -13.21 22.71
N SER A 7 -12.13 -13.85 23.87
CA SER A 7 -12.48 -13.24 25.15
C SER A 7 -11.23 -12.60 25.74
N ILE A 8 -11.29 -11.29 25.96
CA ILE A 8 -10.22 -10.50 26.58
C ILE A 8 -10.82 -9.57 27.62
N GLU A 9 -10.00 -9.11 28.58
CA GLU A 9 -10.45 -8.17 29.60
C GLU A 9 -10.86 -6.82 28.98
N ASP A 10 -11.93 -6.22 29.52
CA ASP A 10 -12.46 -4.93 29.03
C ASP A 10 -11.41 -3.81 29.08
N SER A 11 -10.56 -3.81 30.11
CA SER A 11 -9.45 -2.88 30.27
C SER A 11 -8.45 -2.98 29.11
N LEU A 12 -8.11 -4.20 28.70
CA LEU A 12 -7.22 -4.47 27.59
C LEU A 12 -7.87 -4.12 26.25
N PHE A 13 -9.15 -4.41 26.08
CA PHE A 13 -9.90 -4.03 24.88
C PHE A 13 -9.91 -2.50 24.69
N HIS A 14 -10.21 -1.75 25.75
CA HIS A 14 -10.17 -0.29 25.73
C HIS A 14 -8.77 0.25 25.41
N ALA A 15 -7.73 -0.29 26.06
CA ALA A 15 -6.36 0.13 25.79
C ALA A 15 -5.95 -0.14 24.32
N ALA A 16 -6.34 -1.29 23.77
CA ALA A 16 -6.10 -1.63 22.37
C ALA A 16 -6.86 -0.70 21.41
N GLN A 17 -8.08 -0.30 21.77
CA GLN A 17 -8.88 0.62 20.97
C GLN A 17 -8.26 2.02 20.92
N VAL A 18 -7.84 2.56 22.06
CA VAL A 18 -7.13 3.85 22.13
C VAL A 18 -5.82 3.80 21.34
N TYR A 19 -5.04 2.74 21.50
CA TYR A 19 -3.80 2.54 20.73
C TYR A 19 -4.08 2.48 19.22
N ALA A 20 -5.15 1.80 18.82
CA ALA A 20 -5.54 1.67 17.43
C ALA A 20 -5.88 3.03 16.81
N GLU A 21 -6.68 3.85 17.49
CA GLU A 21 -7.03 5.20 17.06
C GLU A 21 -5.80 6.11 16.93
N GLN A 22 -4.92 6.10 17.93
CA GLN A 22 -3.70 6.93 17.93
C GLN A 22 -2.75 6.61 16.78
N ARG A 23 -2.72 5.34 16.33
CA ARG A 23 -1.82 4.88 15.28
C ARG A 23 -2.51 4.65 13.93
N GLY A 24 -3.78 5.02 13.80
CA GLY A 24 -4.54 4.80 12.56
C GLY A 24 -4.68 3.32 12.18
N THR A 25 -4.65 2.40 13.14
CA THR A 25 -4.74 0.95 12.91
C THR A 25 -6.04 0.38 13.48
N THR A 26 -6.21 -0.96 13.46
CA THR A 26 -7.39 -1.63 14.03
C THR A 26 -6.99 -2.75 14.97
N ILE A 27 -7.86 -3.12 15.91
CA ILE A 27 -7.64 -4.25 16.82
C ILE A 27 -7.37 -5.54 16.02
N THR A 28 -8.10 -5.75 14.93
CA THR A 28 -7.88 -6.89 14.02
C THR A 28 -6.47 -6.89 13.43
N GLN A 29 -5.96 -5.73 13.01
CA GLN A 29 -4.62 -5.58 12.45
C GLN A 29 -3.53 -5.85 13.50
N ILE A 30 -3.74 -5.36 14.74
CA ILE A 30 -2.87 -5.62 15.88
C ILE A 30 -2.81 -7.11 16.17
N THR A 31 -3.96 -7.76 16.31
CA THR A 31 -4.06 -9.21 16.59
C THR A 31 -3.42 -10.03 15.47
N ARG A 32 -3.69 -9.69 14.21
CA ARG A 32 -3.08 -10.37 13.05
C ARG A 32 -1.56 -10.23 13.06
N THR A 33 -1.05 -9.04 13.36
CA THR A 33 0.40 -8.76 13.39
C THR A 33 1.07 -9.54 14.51
N TYR A 34 0.47 -9.56 15.68
CA TYR A 34 1.00 -10.30 16.83
C TYR A 34 0.99 -11.81 16.60
N LEU A 35 -0.10 -12.37 16.05
CA LEU A 35 -0.18 -13.78 15.71
C LEU A 35 0.83 -14.17 14.61
N ALA A 36 1.03 -13.32 13.60
CA ALA A 36 2.04 -13.54 12.56
C ALA A 36 3.47 -13.56 13.14
N GLN A 37 3.77 -12.63 14.06
CA GLN A 37 5.07 -12.57 14.75
C GLN A 37 5.32 -13.83 15.59
N LEU A 38 4.31 -14.30 16.34
CA LEU A 38 4.42 -15.50 17.17
C LEU A 38 4.57 -16.79 16.37
N THR A 39 3.85 -16.91 15.26
CA THR A 39 3.81 -18.14 14.45
C THR A 39 4.88 -18.20 13.37
N GLY A 40 5.58 -17.09 13.10
CA GLY A 40 6.50 -16.96 11.98
C GLY A 40 5.82 -17.01 10.60
N VAL A 41 4.48 -17.04 10.57
CA VAL A 41 3.71 -16.97 9.34
C VAL A 41 3.84 -15.56 8.80
N LYS A 42 4.56 -15.40 7.69
CA LYS A 42 4.56 -14.15 6.94
C LYS A 42 3.12 -13.83 6.60
N GLN A 43 2.65 -12.64 6.96
CA GLN A 43 1.32 -12.19 6.56
C GLN A 43 1.20 -12.43 5.06
N SER A 44 0.11 -13.06 4.62
CA SER A 44 -0.19 -13.09 3.19
C SER A 44 -0.37 -11.64 2.78
N GLU A 45 0.69 -11.04 2.23
CA GLU A 45 0.67 -9.67 1.77
C GLU A 45 -0.53 -9.56 0.83
N ASN A 46 -1.47 -8.69 1.16
CA ASN A 46 -2.51 -8.36 0.21
C ASN A 46 -1.81 -7.57 -0.90
N ILE A 47 -1.30 -8.28 -1.90
CA ILE A 47 -0.59 -7.73 -3.06
C ILE A 47 -1.55 -7.11 -4.06
N GLU A 48 -2.86 -7.26 -3.88
CA GLU A 48 -3.87 -6.75 -4.81
C GLU A 48 -3.73 -5.23 -5.06
N PRO A 49 -3.55 -4.38 -4.03
CA PRO A 49 -3.31 -2.95 -4.27
C PRO A 49 -1.98 -2.68 -5.00
N LEU A 50 -0.93 -3.48 -4.77
CA LEU A 50 0.35 -3.35 -5.50
C LEU A 50 0.17 -3.70 -6.98
N VAL A 51 -0.56 -4.77 -7.28
CA VAL A 51 -0.85 -5.21 -8.65
C VAL A 51 -1.71 -4.17 -9.38
N ARG A 52 -2.76 -3.66 -8.73
CA ARG A 52 -3.63 -2.62 -9.31
C ARG A 52 -2.86 -1.32 -9.54
N PHE A 53 -1.97 -0.95 -8.63
CA PHE A 53 -1.08 0.19 -8.82
C PHE A 53 -0.13 -0.03 -10.00
N SER A 54 0.50 -1.21 -10.11
CA SER A 54 1.41 -1.56 -11.21
C SER A 54 0.73 -1.51 -12.58
N LYS A 55 -0.55 -1.88 -12.66
CA LYS A 55 -1.36 -1.82 -13.88
C LYS A 55 -1.90 -0.42 -14.22
N GLY A 56 -1.70 0.58 -13.36
CA GLY A 56 -2.29 1.91 -13.53
C GLY A 56 -3.79 1.99 -13.20
N GLU A 57 -4.38 0.91 -12.67
CA GLU A 57 -5.79 0.85 -12.24
C GLU A 57 -6.03 1.54 -10.89
N MET A 58 -4.95 1.91 -10.19
CA MET A 58 -4.96 2.57 -8.90
C MET A 58 -3.85 3.61 -8.87
N ASN A 59 -4.14 4.82 -8.40
CA ASN A 59 -3.12 5.86 -8.29
C ASN A 59 -2.26 5.68 -7.03
N ARG A 60 -1.12 6.39 -6.97
CA ARG A 60 -0.16 6.27 -5.85
C ARG A 60 -0.78 6.53 -4.48
N PHE A 61 -1.69 7.50 -4.36
CA PHE A 61 -2.29 7.87 -3.08
C PHE A 61 -3.28 6.80 -2.61
N GLN A 62 -4.05 6.23 -3.54
CA GLN A 62 -4.93 5.10 -3.27
C GLN A 62 -4.14 3.86 -2.84
N ALA A 63 -3.03 3.57 -3.52
CA ALA A 63 -2.17 2.44 -3.19
C ALA A 63 -1.51 2.59 -1.81
N MET A 64 -0.92 3.75 -1.53
CA MET A 64 -0.35 4.08 -0.21
C MET A 64 -1.38 3.96 0.90
N LYS A 65 -2.59 4.50 0.69
CA LYS A 65 -3.68 4.42 1.69
C LYS A 65 -4.22 2.99 1.87
N ALA A 66 -4.34 2.21 0.80
CA ALA A 66 -4.85 0.84 0.85
C ALA A 66 -3.87 -0.12 1.54
N LEU A 67 -2.57 0.16 1.45
CA LEU A 67 -1.51 -0.63 2.06
C LEU A 67 -1.01 -0.06 3.39
N ASP A 68 -1.46 1.15 3.74
CA ASP A 68 -1.00 1.94 4.90
C ASP A 68 0.53 2.10 4.93
N ILE A 69 1.10 2.53 3.81
CA ILE A 69 2.55 2.70 3.63
C ILE A 69 2.88 4.03 2.94
N ASP A 70 4.12 4.48 3.13
CA ASP A 70 4.68 5.60 2.38
C ASP A 70 5.11 5.20 0.95
N TYR A 71 5.46 6.21 0.14
CA TYR A 71 5.81 6.01 -1.25
C TYR A 71 7.11 5.21 -1.44
N SER A 72 8.12 5.42 -0.60
CA SER A 72 9.37 4.63 -0.63
C SER A 72 9.10 3.15 -0.41
N THR A 73 8.30 2.83 0.61
CA THR A 73 7.91 1.47 0.96
C THR A 73 7.05 0.85 -0.15
N LEU A 74 6.22 1.65 -0.83
CA LEU A 74 5.47 1.20 -2.01
C LEU A 74 6.42 0.78 -3.14
N LEU A 75 7.47 1.56 -3.41
CA LEU A 75 8.49 1.22 -4.43
C LEU A 75 9.29 -0.03 -4.06
N ASP A 76 9.70 -0.15 -2.80
CA ASP A 76 10.43 -1.31 -2.32
C ASP A 76 9.60 -2.59 -2.46
N ARG A 77 8.30 -2.53 -2.11
CA ARG A 77 7.39 -3.68 -2.26
C ARG A 77 7.11 -4.03 -3.71
N LEU A 78 7.03 -3.06 -4.63
CA LEU A 78 6.94 -3.35 -6.06
C LEU A 78 8.19 -4.07 -6.56
N GLY A 79 9.38 -3.63 -6.14
CA GLY A 79 10.65 -4.27 -6.47
C GLY A 79 10.74 -5.70 -5.95
N GLN A 80 10.35 -5.92 -4.69
CA GLN A 80 10.31 -7.26 -4.07
C GLN A 80 9.38 -8.22 -4.82
N GLN A 81 8.27 -7.70 -5.35
CA GLN A 81 7.26 -8.48 -6.09
C GLN A 81 7.51 -8.51 -7.61
N LYS A 82 8.62 -7.95 -8.10
CA LYS A 82 8.96 -7.82 -9.53
C LYS A 82 7.85 -7.14 -10.37
N LEU A 83 7.14 -6.20 -9.78
CA LEU A 83 6.09 -5.43 -10.44
C LEU A 83 6.66 -4.12 -11.02
N SER A 84 6.19 -3.73 -12.20
CA SER A 84 6.59 -2.49 -12.86
C SER A 84 5.84 -1.27 -12.30
N LEU A 85 6.44 -0.09 -12.43
CA LEU A 85 5.71 1.15 -12.20
C LEU A 85 4.59 1.32 -13.25
N PRO A 86 3.46 1.94 -12.86
CA PRO A 86 2.44 2.30 -13.82
C PRO A 86 3.03 3.22 -14.88
N THR A 87 2.98 2.77 -16.13
CA THR A 87 3.28 3.60 -17.30
C THR A 87 2.03 4.35 -17.69
N LEU A 88 2.19 5.61 -18.11
CA LEU A 88 1.09 6.35 -18.74
C LEU A 88 0.66 5.62 -20.02
N PRO A 89 -0.63 5.66 -20.39
CA PRO A 89 -1.07 5.20 -21.71
C PRO A 89 -0.29 5.94 -22.80
N SER A 90 0.12 5.23 -23.86
CA SER A 90 0.94 5.82 -24.93
C SER A 90 0.30 7.08 -25.55
N GLU A 91 -1.03 7.11 -25.61
CA GLU A 91 -1.83 8.24 -26.12
C GLU A 91 -1.65 9.53 -25.32
N GLU A 92 -1.37 9.42 -24.02
CA GLU A 92 -1.09 10.57 -23.14
C GLU A 92 0.40 10.90 -23.07
N LEU A 93 1.26 9.92 -23.35
CA LEU A 93 2.72 10.01 -23.25
C LEU A 93 3.33 10.76 -24.45
N GLU A 94 2.91 10.42 -25.66
CA GLU A 94 3.38 11.04 -26.92
C GLU A 94 3.25 12.58 -26.93
N PRO A 95 2.08 13.19 -26.65
CA PRO A 95 1.96 14.65 -26.66
C PRO A 95 2.79 15.33 -25.56
N MET A 96 3.06 14.63 -24.46
CA MET A 96 3.89 15.13 -23.35
C MET A 96 5.38 15.12 -23.72
N VAL A 97 5.83 14.05 -24.40
CA VAL A 97 7.18 13.94 -24.96
C VAL A 97 7.41 15.00 -26.03
N ASP A 98 6.46 15.19 -26.95
CA ASP A 98 6.53 16.22 -27.98
C ASP A 98 6.61 17.63 -27.38
N SER A 99 5.81 17.91 -26.36
CA SER A 99 5.85 19.21 -25.65
C SER A 99 7.20 19.43 -24.97
N PHE A 100 7.75 18.41 -24.33
CA PHE A 100 9.06 18.47 -23.67
C PHE A 100 10.19 18.69 -24.68
N VAL A 101 10.20 17.94 -25.78
CA VAL A 101 11.19 18.08 -26.87
C VAL A 101 11.14 19.49 -27.47
N ARG A 102 9.94 20.05 -27.64
CA ARG A 102 9.76 21.41 -28.15
C ARG A 102 10.32 22.47 -27.20
N LEU A 103 10.02 22.39 -25.90
CA LEU A 103 10.57 23.30 -24.89
C LEU A 103 12.11 23.25 -24.86
N MET A 104 12.70 22.05 -24.92
CA MET A 104 14.15 21.86 -24.94
C MET A 104 14.83 22.39 -26.21
N LYS A 105 14.09 22.52 -27.31
CA LYS A 105 14.58 23.10 -28.57
C LYS A 105 14.42 24.61 -28.63
N GLU A 106 13.44 25.18 -27.92
CA GLU A 106 13.22 26.64 -27.85
C GLU A 106 14.21 27.34 -26.88
N GLU A 107 14.79 26.63 -25.91
CA GLU A 107 15.81 27.15 -24.99
C GLU A 107 17.27 27.07 -25.52
N ARG A 108 17.48 26.83 -26.81
CA ARG A 108 18.81 26.74 -27.43
C ARG A 108 18.95 27.65 -28.65
#